data_AF-T1I4L5-F1
#
_entry.id   AF-T1I4L5-F1
#
_cell.length_a   1.000
_cell.length_b   1.000
_cell.length_c   1.000
_cell.angle_alpha   90.00
_cell.angle_beta   90.00
_cell.angle_gamma   90.00
#
_symmetry.space_group_name_H-M   'P 1'
#
loop_
_entity.id
_entity.type
_entity.pdbx_description
1 polymer ?
#
loop_
_entity_poly.entity_id
_entity_poly.type
_entity_poly.pdbx_seq_one_letter_code
_entity_poly.pdbx_strand_id
1 'polypeptide(L)'
;MPQYNVAKTFADRRYRVQSARTYFYLNEATCERNVETFQECLHAVAGATYGTGITAIKLTALGRPQLLLQLSEVIMRARKFVSEVIGGRGNVIGQKLTQEDLAKRLEQAGISDTKKFLEKVVTDSQGVIHLFPWSGIVDENFQLSDTFRVPSIKEGRMVRLISQLSNREEEMFRNMIRRLNTLVKTAQELDVRIMIDAEQTYFQPAISRITVEMMGKYNKDKAIVFNTYQCYLKEALNEVSTDLEQAKRQNFYFGCKLVRGAYMEQVDPKIATKIVRIASEFAMPNL
;
A
#
# COMPACT_ATOMS: atom_id res chain seq x y z
N MET A 1 18.40 -15.34 2.02
CA MET A 1 17.33 -14.48 2.57
C MET A 1 16.90 -15.09 3.90
N PRO A 2 16.93 -14.39 5.04
CA PRO A 2 16.39 -14.95 6.27
C PRO A 2 14.87 -14.99 6.16
N GLN A 3 14.31 -16.19 6.32
CA GLN A 3 12.89 -16.49 6.26
C GLN A 3 12.27 -16.05 7.59
N TYR A 4 11.43 -15.01 7.58
CA TYR A 4 10.74 -14.55 8.80
C TYR A 4 9.58 -15.50 9.12
N ASN A 5 9.72 -16.27 10.20
CA ASN A 5 8.62 -17.02 10.81
C ASN A 5 7.97 -16.14 11.89
N VAL A 6 6.69 -15.83 11.74
CA VAL A 6 5.91 -15.10 12.76
C VAL A 6 5.47 -16.09 13.83
N ALA A 7 6.02 -15.98 15.03
CA ALA A 7 5.53 -16.72 16.19
C ALA A 7 4.16 -16.17 16.62
N LYS A 8 3.16 -17.07 16.77
CA LYS A 8 1.76 -16.73 17.13
C LYS A 8 1.60 -15.94 18.44
N THR A 9 2.62 -15.92 19.29
CA THR A 9 2.62 -15.28 20.62
C THR A 9 3.06 -13.81 20.63
N PHE A 10 3.44 -13.23 19.49
CA PHE A 10 4.09 -11.90 19.45
C PHE A 10 3.17 -10.68 19.58
N ALA A 11 1.87 -10.87 19.79
CA ALA A 11 0.90 -9.79 19.92
C ALA A 11 1.00 -9.00 21.26
N ASP A 12 1.82 -9.44 22.22
CA ASP A 12 1.94 -8.81 23.54
C ASP A 12 3.41 -8.53 23.90
N ARG A 13 3.89 -7.31 23.59
CA ARG A 13 5.15 -6.78 24.15
C ARG A 13 4.92 -5.36 24.67
N ARG A 14 4.33 -5.27 25.86
CA ARG A 14 4.19 -4.03 26.66
C ARG A 14 5.47 -3.58 27.36
N TYR A 15 6.52 -4.41 27.39
CA TYR A 15 7.72 -4.13 28.18
C TYR A 15 8.89 -3.68 27.29
N ARG A 16 9.18 -2.38 27.31
CA ARG A 16 10.43 -1.72 26.87
C ARG A 16 10.60 -1.30 25.39
N VAL A 17 9.61 -0.67 24.77
CA VAL A 17 9.89 0.10 23.53
C VAL A 17 9.25 1.50 23.59
N GLN A 18 10.07 2.54 23.72
CA GLN A 18 9.68 3.95 23.49
C GLN A 18 9.60 4.26 21.98
N SER A 19 9.14 3.31 21.14
CA SER A 19 9.02 3.52 19.69
C SER A 19 7.56 3.43 19.27
N ALA A 20 7.16 4.32 18.34
CA ALA A 20 5.85 4.46 17.69
C ALA A 20 4.84 3.31 17.93
N ARG A 21 3.76 3.64 18.66
CA ARG A 21 2.69 2.71 19.05
C ARG A 21 1.91 2.23 17.83
N THR A 22 1.77 0.91 17.66
CA THR A 22 0.74 0.30 16.81
C THR A 22 -0.59 0.37 17.53
N TYR A 23 -1.69 0.65 16.82
CA TYR A 23 -3.01 0.54 17.41
C TYR A 23 -3.34 -0.94 17.64
N PHE A 24 -3.74 -1.27 18.86
CA PHE A 24 -4.23 -2.60 19.18
C PHE A 24 -5.70 -2.67 18.79
N TYR A 25 -6.04 -3.60 17.89
CA TYR A 25 -7.43 -3.86 17.56
C TYR A 25 -8.14 -4.53 18.73
N LEU A 26 -9.15 -3.87 19.28
CA LEU A 26 -10.03 -4.42 20.31
C LEU A 26 -11.31 -4.96 19.67
N ASN A 27 -12.03 -4.09 18.96
CA ASN A 27 -13.28 -4.39 18.26
C ASN A 27 -13.62 -3.27 17.25
N GLU A 28 -14.60 -3.54 16.39
CA GLU A 28 -15.09 -2.58 15.38
C GLU A 28 -15.57 -1.26 16.02
N ALA A 29 -16.23 -1.29 17.19
CA ALA A 29 -16.68 -0.08 17.88
C ALA A 29 -15.53 0.85 18.30
N THR A 30 -14.37 0.30 18.63
CA THR A 30 -13.17 1.10 18.91
C THR A 30 -12.63 1.75 17.63
N CYS A 31 -12.70 1.05 16.50
CA CYS A 31 -12.35 1.63 15.20
C CYS A 31 -13.32 2.75 14.80
N GLU A 32 -14.63 2.65 15.08
CA GLU A 32 -15.58 3.75 14.86
C GLU A 32 -15.22 4.98 15.71
N ARG A 33 -14.94 4.81 17.02
CA ARG A 33 -14.49 5.93 17.87
C ARG A 33 -13.19 6.58 17.39
N ASN A 34 -12.27 5.79 16.82
CA ASN A 34 -11.06 6.34 16.22
C ASN A 34 -11.41 7.20 15.00
N VAL A 35 -12.39 6.79 14.19
CA VAL A 35 -12.88 7.59 13.05
C VAL A 35 -13.48 8.91 13.53
N GLU A 36 -14.33 8.88 14.56
CA GLU A 36 -14.90 10.10 15.16
C GLU A 36 -13.78 11.06 15.60
N THR A 37 -12.79 10.56 16.33
CA THR A 37 -11.60 11.35 16.74
C THR A 37 -10.87 11.95 15.54
N PHE A 38 -10.64 11.17 14.48
CA PHE A 38 -9.97 11.67 13.28
C PHE A 38 -10.80 12.70 12.53
N GLN A 39 -12.13 12.60 12.52
CA GLN A 39 -13.00 13.62 11.95
C GLN A 39 -12.94 14.92 12.74
N GLU A 40 -12.95 14.86 14.08
CA GLU A 40 -12.74 16.03 14.93
C GLU A 40 -11.39 16.70 14.63
N CYS A 41 -10.32 15.92 14.45
CA CYS A 41 -9.02 16.44 14.03
C CYS A 41 -9.09 17.15 12.67
N LEU A 42 -9.78 16.57 11.68
CA LEU A 42 -9.94 17.18 10.36
C LEU A 42 -10.68 18.52 10.45
N HIS A 43 -11.77 18.60 11.23
CA HIS A 43 -12.51 19.84 11.46
C HIS A 43 -11.65 20.90 12.17
N ALA A 44 -10.90 20.49 13.20
CA ALA A 44 -10.00 21.39 13.93
C ALA A 44 -8.91 21.96 13.01
N VAL A 45 -8.31 21.12 12.17
CA VAL A 45 -7.30 21.54 11.18
C VAL A 45 -7.92 22.49 10.16
N ALA A 46 -9.11 22.20 9.64
CA ALA A 46 -9.80 23.06 8.69
C ALA A 46 -10.03 24.46 9.26
N GLY A 47 -10.52 24.54 10.51
CA GLY A 47 -10.75 25.82 11.20
C GLY A 47 -9.47 26.60 11.53
N ALA A 48 -8.37 25.90 11.87
CA ALA A 48 -7.12 26.55 12.27
C ALA A 48 -6.22 26.97 11.10
N THR A 49 -6.30 26.27 9.97
CA THR A 49 -5.37 26.43 8.84
C THR A 49 -6.01 26.95 7.56
N TYR A 50 -7.32 27.24 7.60
CA TYR A 50 -8.11 27.69 6.46
C TYR A 50 -7.93 26.77 5.23
N GLY A 51 -7.99 25.44 5.45
CA GLY A 51 -7.84 24.42 4.41
C GLY A 51 -6.39 24.04 4.03
N THR A 52 -5.37 24.67 4.62
CA THR A 52 -3.96 24.37 4.22
C THR A 52 -3.28 23.30 5.08
N GLY A 53 -3.89 22.87 6.16
CA GLY A 53 -3.32 21.92 7.10
C GLY A 53 -3.39 20.46 6.64
N ILE A 54 -2.72 19.60 7.41
CA ILE A 54 -2.62 18.17 7.15
C ILE A 54 -2.90 17.36 8.43
N THR A 55 -3.76 16.35 8.32
CA THR A 55 -4.06 15.43 9.43
C THR A 55 -3.41 14.07 9.16
N ALA A 56 -2.63 13.58 10.13
CA ALA A 56 -1.98 12.27 10.08
C ALA A 56 -2.90 11.20 10.66
N ILE A 57 -3.06 10.07 9.94
CA ILE A 57 -3.82 8.92 10.43
C ILE A 57 -3.02 7.63 10.29
N LYS A 58 -3.22 6.68 11.20
CA LYS A 58 -2.66 5.32 11.11
C LYS A 58 -3.71 4.38 10.58
N LEU A 59 -3.37 3.57 9.58
CA LEU A 59 -4.32 2.64 8.98
C LEU A 59 -4.68 1.50 9.97
N THR A 60 -3.74 1.11 10.83
CA THR A 60 -4.01 0.13 11.90
C THR A 60 -5.03 0.61 12.93
N ALA A 61 -5.33 1.91 13.01
CA ALA A 61 -6.38 2.43 13.89
C ALA A 61 -7.79 2.14 13.34
N LEU A 62 -7.92 1.86 12.04
CA LEU A 62 -9.20 1.74 11.34
C LEU A 62 -9.69 0.29 11.21
N GLY A 63 -8.90 -0.70 11.63
CA GLY A 63 -9.32 -2.09 11.60
C GLY A 63 -8.25 -3.04 12.09
N ARG A 64 -8.46 -4.34 11.85
CA ARG A 64 -7.57 -5.39 12.36
C ARG A 64 -6.22 -5.43 11.61
N PRO A 65 -5.08 -5.20 12.27
CA PRO A 65 -3.77 -5.15 11.60
C PRO A 65 -3.36 -6.43 10.88
N GLN A 66 -3.81 -7.60 11.34
CA GLN A 66 -3.51 -8.89 10.69
C GLN A 66 -3.96 -8.93 9.22
N LEU A 67 -5.02 -8.20 8.86
CA LEU A 67 -5.49 -8.12 7.48
C LEU A 67 -4.48 -7.37 6.59
N LEU A 68 -3.86 -6.30 7.11
CA LEU A 68 -2.79 -5.58 6.43
C LEU A 68 -1.53 -6.43 6.29
N LEU A 69 -1.23 -7.28 7.28
CA LEU A 69 -0.11 -8.22 7.20
C LEU A 69 -0.34 -9.25 6.08
N GLN A 70 -1.52 -9.87 6.02
CA GLN A 70 -1.88 -10.82 4.97
C GLN A 70 -1.82 -10.17 3.59
N LEU A 71 -2.37 -8.96 3.45
CA LEU A 71 -2.29 -8.20 2.19
C LEU A 71 -0.84 -7.83 1.82
N SER A 72 -0.02 -7.47 2.79
CA SER A 72 1.40 -7.19 2.56
C SER A 72 2.15 -8.43 2.09
N GLU A 73 1.87 -9.59 2.67
CA GLU A 73 2.44 -10.87 2.23
C GLU A 73 2.06 -11.18 0.78
N VAL A 74 0.79 -10.93 0.41
CA VAL A 74 0.30 -11.10 -0.96
C VAL A 74 1.07 -10.23 -1.94
N ILE A 75 1.21 -8.93 -1.64
CA ILE A 75 1.94 -7.96 -2.46
C ILE A 75 3.42 -8.37 -2.59
N MET A 76 4.04 -8.79 -1.50
CA MET A 76 5.46 -9.18 -1.52
C MET A 76 5.70 -10.45 -2.33
N ARG A 77 4.82 -11.46 -2.24
CA ARG A 77 4.91 -12.67 -3.07
C ARG A 77 4.67 -12.36 -4.55
N ALA A 78 3.73 -11.48 -4.86
CA ALA A 78 3.52 -10.99 -6.22
C ALA A 78 4.75 -10.27 -6.80
N ARG A 79 5.38 -9.38 -6.04
CA ARG A 79 6.62 -8.68 -6.45
C ARG A 79 7.79 -9.63 -6.65
N LYS A 80 7.94 -10.61 -5.74
CA LYS A 80 8.95 -11.65 -5.87
C LYS A 80 8.75 -12.44 -7.15
N PHE A 81 7.51 -12.84 -7.42
CA PHE A 81 7.15 -13.54 -8.64
C PHE A 81 7.52 -12.74 -9.91
N VAL A 82 7.16 -11.46 -9.96
CA VAL A 82 7.55 -10.54 -11.05
C VAL A 82 9.05 -10.54 -11.25
N SER A 83 9.79 -10.40 -10.16
CA SER A 83 11.25 -10.32 -10.19
C SER A 83 11.87 -11.62 -10.71
N GLU A 84 11.29 -12.77 -10.37
CA GLU A 84 11.78 -14.10 -10.77
C GLU A 84 11.41 -14.46 -12.22
N VAL A 85 10.22 -14.11 -12.71
CA VAL A 85 9.76 -14.45 -14.08
C VAL A 85 10.18 -13.42 -15.13
N ILE A 86 10.13 -12.14 -14.78
CA ILE A 86 10.35 -11.06 -15.76
C ILE A 86 11.83 -10.62 -15.78
N GLY A 87 12.58 -10.87 -14.70
CA GLY A 87 13.97 -10.47 -14.60
C GLY A 87 14.08 -8.96 -14.38
N GLY A 88 14.47 -8.58 -13.18
CA GLY A 88 14.53 -7.18 -12.74
C GLY A 88 14.17 -7.11 -11.25
N ARG A 89 14.65 -6.08 -10.54
CA ARG A 89 14.24 -5.83 -9.15
C ARG A 89 13.08 -4.84 -9.16
N GLY A 90 11.97 -5.18 -8.50
CA GLY A 90 10.90 -4.21 -8.17
C GLY A 90 9.56 -4.44 -8.86
N ASN A 91 8.78 -3.36 -9.00
CA ASN A 91 7.41 -3.36 -9.51
C ASN A 91 7.36 -3.43 -11.06
N VAL A 92 6.23 -3.87 -11.62
CA VAL A 92 6.07 -4.13 -13.07
C VAL A 92 6.07 -2.86 -13.91
N ILE A 93 5.54 -1.75 -13.37
CA ILE A 93 5.47 -0.43 -14.06
C ILE A 93 6.82 -0.01 -14.64
N GLY A 94 7.90 -0.22 -13.89
CA GLY A 94 9.25 0.17 -14.32
C GLY A 94 9.82 -0.64 -15.48
N GLN A 95 9.19 -1.76 -15.86
CA GLN A 95 9.72 -2.72 -16.84
C GLN A 95 9.06 -2.60 -18.22
N LYS A 96 8.05 -1.74 -18.40
CA LYS A 96 7.31 -1.52 -19.67
C LYS A 96 6.90 -2.82 -20.37
N LEU A 97 6.56 -3.83 -19.58
CA LEU A 97 6.25 -5.16 -20.07
C LEU A 97 4.86 -5.16 -20.71
N THR A 98 4.70 -5.70 -21.92
CA THR A 98 3.36 -5.88 -22.51
C THR A 98 2.65 -7.09 -21.90
N GLN A 99 1.33 -7.17 -22.04
CA GLN A 99 0.56 -8.34 -21.59
C GLN A 99 0.96 -9.61 -22.35
N GLU A 100 1.33 -9.49 -23.63
CA GLU A 100 1.82 -10.60 -24.44
C GLU A 100 3.19 -11.10 -23.97
N ASP A 101 4.11 -10.18 -23.64
CA ASP A 101 5.42 -10.54 -23.09
C ASP A 101 5.28 -11.24 -21.73
N LEU A 102 4.35 -10.75 -20.90
CA LEU A 102 4.00 -11.41 -19.65
C LEU A 102 3.50 -12.83 -19.91
N ALA A 103 2.56 -13.01 -20.84
CA ALA A 103 2.01 -14.33 -21.18
C ALA A 103 3.10 -15.31 -21.63
N LYS A 104 3.98 -14.89 -22.56
CA LYS A 104 5.10 -15.71 -23.05
C LYS A 104 6.05 -16.11 -21.93
N ARG A 105 6.38 -15.19 -21.01
CA ARG A 105 7.28 -15.48 -19.89
C ARG A 105 6.65 -16.40 -18.85
N LEU A 106 5.34 -16.27 -18.60
CA LEU A 106 4.61 -17.21 -17.74
C LEU A 106 4.64 -18.63 -18.30
N GLU A 107 4.45 -18.77 -19.61
CA GLU A 107 4.54 -20.04 -20.32
C GLU A 107 5.95 -20.64 -20.24
N GLN A 108 6.99 -19.82 -20.49
CA GLN A 108 8.40 -20.22 -20.34
C GLN A 108 8.77 -20.64 -18.91
N ALA A 109 8.13 -20.04 -17.90
CA ALA A 109 8.29 -20.42 -16.50
C ALA A 109 7.52 -21.70 -16.11
N GLY A 110 6.85 -22.36 -17.07
CA GLY A 110 6.11 -23.61 -16.86
C GLY A 110 4.80 -23.44 -16.11
N ILE A 111 4.22 -22.24 -16.11
CA ILE A 111 3.00 -21.93 -15.35
C ILE A 111 1.78 -22.10 -16.26
N SER A 112 0.96 -23.11 -15.94
CA SER A 112 -0.32 -23.37 -16.60
C SER A 112 -1.48 -22.63 -15.91
N ASP A 113 -2.59 -22.39 -16.64
CA ASP A 113 -3.80 -21.69 -16.16
C ASP A 113 -3.63 -20.17 -15.87
N THR A 114 -3.02 -19.44 -16.82
CA THR A 114 -2.73 -18.00 -16.69
C THR A 114 -3.78 -17.09 -17.33
N LYS A 115 -4.71 -17.63 -18.14
CA LYS A 115 -5.67 -16.83 -18.91
C LYS A 115 -6.53 -15.90 -18.05
N LYS A 116 -7.18 -16.45 -17.02
CA LYS A 116 -7.99 -15.68 -16.04
C LYS A 116 -7.18 -14.67 -15.23
N PHE A 117 -5.88 -14.94 -15.03
CA PHE A 117 -4.99 -14.03 -14.35
C PHE A 117 -4.63 -12.85 -15.27
N LEU A 118 -4.23 -13.14 -16.50
CA LEU A 118 -3.89 -12.14 -17.51
C LEU A 118 -5.07 -11.21 -17.80
N GLU A 119 -6.31 -11.72 -17.84
CA GLU A 119 -7.53 -10.90 -17.98
C GLU A 119 -7.71 -9.87 -16.85
N LYS A 120 -7.15 -10.11 -15.66
CA LYS A 120 -7.23 -9.22 -14.50
C LYS A 120 -6.04 -8.28 -14.36
N VAL A 121 -5.03 -8.41 -15.22
CA VAL A 121 -3.85 -7.53 -15.21
C VAL A 121 -4.24 -6.14 -15.69
N VAL A 122 -3.86 -5.11 -14.92
CA VAL A 122 -4.12 -3.71 -15.27
C VAL A 122 -3.02 -3.25 -16.22
N THR A 123 -3.39 -2.80 -17.42
CA THR A 123 -2.48 -2.34 -18.47
C THR A 123 -2.84 -0.94 -18.96
N ASP A 124 -1.87 -0.27 -19.57
CA ASP A 124 -2.06 0.96 -20.35
C ASP A 124 -1.29 0.87 -21.69
N SER A 125 -1.29 1.96 -22.45
CA SER A 125 -0.54 2.09 -23.71
C SER A 125 0.97 1.88 -23.57
N GLN A 126 1.51 1.93 -22.35
CA GLN A 126 2.92 1.74 -22.04
C GLN A 126 3.20 0.42 -21.29
N GLY A 127 2.24 -0.52 -21.26
CA GLY A 127 2.39 -1.87 -20.74
C GLY A 127 1.63 -2.16 -19.45
N VAL A 128 2.08 -3.18 -18.71
CA VAL A 128 1.47 -3.62 -17.46
C VAL A 128 1.73 -2.62 -16.34
N ILE A 129 0.65 -2.09 -15.77
CA ILE A 129 0.71 -1.26 -14.56
C ILE A 129 0.75 -2.18 -13.33
N HIS A 130 -0.25 -3.05 -13.19
CA HIS A 130 -0.37 -3.93 -12.02
C HIS A 130 -0.74 -5.35 -12.43
N LEU A 131 -0.14 -6.32 -11.76
CA LEU A 131 -0.54 -7.73 -11.92
C LEU A 131 -1.93 -8.04 -11.34
N PHE A 132 -2.43 -7.20 -10.43
CA PHE A 132 -3.72 -7.39 -9.77
C PHE A 132 -4.56 -6.13 -9.93
N PRO A 133 -5.88 -6.26 -10.02
CA PRO A 133 -6.79 -5.12 -10.14
C PRO A 133 -6.97 -4.47 -8.76
N TRP A 134 -5.92 -3.80 -8.29
CA TRP A 134 -5.86 -3.18 -6.96
C TRP A 134 -6.91 -2.08 -6.76
N SER A 135 -7.37 -1.44 -7.83
CA SER A 135 -8.43 -0.42 -7.78
C SER A 135 -9.68 -0.87 -7.01
N GLY A 136 -10.04 -2.15 -7.11
CA GLY A 136 -11.20 -2.67 -6.37
C GLY A 136 -10.97 -2.75 -4.86
N ILE A 137 -9.74 -2.78 -4.35
CA ILE A 137 -9.47 -2.88 -2.90
C ILE A 137 -10.04 -1.70 -2.13
N VAL A 138 -10.10 -0.51 -2.74
CA VAL A 138 -10.63 0.70 -2.10
C VAL A 138 -12.13 0.91 -2.34
N ASP A 139 -12.77 -0.01 -3.05
CA ASP A 139 -14.20 0.00 -3.30
C ASP A 139 -14.93 -0.95 -2.35
N GLU A 140 -16.01 -0.45 -1.77
CA GLU A 140 -16.73 -1.12 -0.68
C GLU A 140 -17.40 -2.44 -1.11
N ASN A 141 -17.64 -2.62 -2.41
CA ASN A 141 -18.31 -3.79 -2.99
C ASN A 141 -17.35 -4.90 -3.44
N PHE A 142 -16.06 -4.80 -3.14
CA PHE A 142 -15.07 -5.74 -3.64
C PHE A 142 -15.04 -7.07 -2.86
N GLN A 143 -14.89 -8.17 -3.61
CA GLN A 143 -14.72 -9.52 -3.06
C GLN A 143 -13.25 -9.94 -3.19
N LEU A 144 -12.56 -10.05 -2.05
CA LEU A 144 -11.13 -10.42 -2.01
C LEU A 144 -10.90 -11.89 -2.38
N SER A 145 -11.84 -12.78 -2.02
CA SER A 145 -11.77 -14.23 -2.20
C SER A 145 -11.51 -14.71 -3.63
N ASP A 146 -11.96 -13.96 -4.64
CA ASP A 146 -11.81 -14.33 -6.06
C ASP A 146 -10.56 -13.75 -6.73
N THR A 147 -9.79 -12.89 -6.04
CA THR A 147 -8.81 -12.02 -6.72
C THR A 147 -7.34 -12.34 -6.41
N PHE A 148 -7.00 -13.05 -5.33
CA PHE A 148 -5.60 -13.30 -4.95
C PHE A 148 -5.11 -14.73 -5.22
N ARG A 149 -5.21 -15.16 -6.48
CA ARG A 149 -4.38 -16.25 -6.99
C ARG A 149 -3.11 -15.65 -7.57
N VAL A 150 -1.95 -16.13 -7.14
CA VAL A 150 -0.67 -15.73 -7.75
C VAL A 150 0.01 -16.92 -8.38
N PRO A 151 0.75 -16.70 -9.45
CA PRO A 151 1.59 -17.73 -10.03
C PRO A 151 2.72 -18.12 -9.05
N SER A 152 2.98 -19.42 -8.93
CA SER A 152 4.08 -19.98 -8.14
C SER A 152 5.00 -20.78 -9.05
N ILE A 153 6.25 -20.31 -9.19
CA ILE A 153 7.28 -21.02 -9.97
C ILE A 153 7.54 -22.41 -9.37
N LYS A 154 7.61 -22.50 -8.04
CA LYS A 154 7.87 -23.78 -7.34
C LYS A 154 6.79 -24.82 -7.63
N GLU A 155 5.53 -24.39 -7.74
CA GLU A 155 4.38 -25.28 -7.91
C GLU A 155 3.96 -25.42 -9.38
N GLY A 156 4.55 -24.66 -10.30
CA GLY A 156 4.18 -24.63 -11.74
C GLY A 156 2.73 -24.21 -12.01
N ARG A 157 2.05 -23.59 -11.03
CA ARG A 157 0.61 -23.28 -11.09
C ARG A 157 0.26 -22.05 -10.28
N MET A 158 -0.96 -21.55 -10.50
CA MET A 158 -1.57 -20.51 -9.67
C MET A 158 -1.88 -21.05 -8.26
N VAL A 159 -1.37 -20.40 -7.22
CA VAL A 159 -1.63 -20.69 -5.81
C VAL A 159 -2.44 -19.57 -5.16
N ARG A 160 -3.32 -19.93 -4.22
CA ARG A 160 -3.99 -18.93 -3.37
C ARG A 160 -3.01 -18.42 -2.33
N LEU A 161 -2.89 -17.10 -2.20
CA LEU A 161 -1.96 -16.50 -1.24
C LEU A 161 -2.55 -16.24 0.13
N ILE A 162 -3.84 -15.96 0.19
CA ILE A 162 -4.55 -15.82 1.45
C ILE A 162 -5.16 -17.18 1.74
N SER A 163 -4.87 -17.77 2.90
CA SER A 163 -5.77 -18.75 3.49
C SER A 163 -7.14 -18.10 3.51
N GLN A 164 -8.10 -18.59 2.71
CA GLN A 164 -9.40 -17.95 2.45
C GLN A 164 -9.79 -17.03 3.60
N LEU A 165 -9.76 -15.71 3.38
CA LEU A 165 -10.31 -14.79 4.38
C LEU A 165 -11.71 -15.31 4.67
N SER A 166 -11.98 -15.56 5.94
CA SER A 166 -13.36 -15.88 6.32
C SER A 166 -14.27 -14.73 5.87
N ASN A 167 -15.55 -15.00 5.60
CA ASN A 167 -16.51 -13.94 5.25
C ASN A 167 -16.46 -12.78 6.26
N ARG A 168 -16.22 -13.11 7.53
CA ARG A 168 -16.01 -12.14 8.61
C ARG A 168 -14.74 -11.31 8.43
N GLU A 169 -13.62 -11.90 8.04
CA GLU A 169 -12.38 -11.14 7.80
C GLU A 169 -12.48 -10.26 6.55
N GLU A 170 -13.18 -10.71 5.50
CA GLU A 170 -13.50 -9.85 4.36
C GLU A 170 -14.37 -8.66 4.77
N GLU A 171 -15.39 -8.89 5.60
CA GLU A 171 -16.24 -7.83 6.13
C GLU A 171 -15.43 -6.84 7.00
N MET A 172 -14.55 -7.34 7.88
CA MET A 172 -13.67 -6.48 8.67
C MET A 172 -12.70 -5.66 7.80
N PHE A 173 -12.22 -6.23 6.69
CA PHE A 173 -11.41 -5.50 5.72
C PHE A 173 -12.24 -4.42 5.00
N ARG A 174 -13.45 -4.77 4.53
CA ARG A 174 -14.39 -3.80 3.95
C ARG A 174 -14.70 -2.65 4.90
N ASN A 175 -14.89 -2.93 6.19
CA ASN A 175 -15.12 -1.91 7.21
C ASN A 175 -13.91 -0.98 7.37
N MET A 176 -12.68 -1.53 7.38
CA MET A 176 -11.45 -0.73 7.43
C MET A 176 -11.35 0.24 6.24
N ILE A 177 -11.64 -0.26 5.03
CA ILE A 177 -11.62 0.54 3.80
C ILE A 177 -12.75 1.58 3.78
N ARG A 178 -13.96 1.22 4.22
CA ARG A 178 -15.10 2.14 4.38
C ARG A 178 -14.72 3.30 5.29
N ARG A 179 -14.16 3.01 6.47
CA ARG A 179 -13.70 4.04 7.43
C ARG A 179 -12.65 4.96 6.82
N LEU A 180 -11.68 4.41 6.09
CA LEU A 180 -10.68 5.20 5.39
C LEU A 180 -11.32 6.10 4.32
N ASN A 181 -12.25 5.57 3.51
CA ASN A 181 -13.01 6.37 2.54
C ASN A 181 -13.76 7.52 3.22
N THR A 182 -14.44 7.26 4.34
CA THR A 182 -15.13 8.31 5.12
C THR A 182 -14.19 9.43 5.52
N LEU A 183 -13.00 9.11 6.04
CA LEU A 183 -12.03 10.11 6.46
C LEU A 183 -11.46 10.90 5.27
N VAL A 184 -11.12 10.23 4.17
CA VAL A 184 -10.60 10.89 2.97
C VAL A 184 -11.66 11.80 2.34
N LYS A 185 -12.91 11.35 2.26
CA LYS A 185 -14.03 12.15 1.77
C LYS A 185 -14.27 13.38 2.66
N THR A 186 -14.25 13.20 3.98
CA THR A 186 -14.35 14.32 4.94
C THR A 186 -13.22 15.32 4.73
N ALA A 187 -11.98 14.85 4.53
CA ALA A 187 -10.83 15.71 4.26
C ALA A 187 -11.01 16.51 2.96
N GLN A 188 -11.49 15.87 1.89
CA GLN A 188 -11.79 16.53 0.61
C GLN A 188 -12.88 17.60 0.76
N GLU A 189 -13.97 17.31 1.47
CA GLU A 189 -15.08 18.25 1.69
C GLU A 189 -14.66 19.47 2.52
N LEU A 190 -13.78 19.29 3.49
CA LEU A 190 -13.21 20.36 4.32
C LEU A 190 -12.01 21.05 3.69
N ASP A 191 -11.65 20.64 2.48
CA ASP A 191 -10.50 21.14 1.73
C ASP A 191 -9.14 20.97 2.43
N VAL A 192 -9.01 20.01 3.36
CA VAL A 192 -7.77 19.73 4.10
C VAL A 192 -7.06 18.49 3.58
N ARG A 193 -5.77 18.37 3.88
CA ARG A 193 -4.96 17.22 3.47
C ARG A 193 -5.02 16.13 4.52
N ILE A 194 -5.01 14.87 4.07
CA ILE A 194 -4.90 13.70 4.92
C ILE A 194 -3.65 12.91 4.55
N MET A 195 -2.94 12.43 5.56
CA MET A 195 -1.70 11.71 5.39
C MET A 195 -1.76 10.38 6.11
N ILE A 196 -1.50 9.31 5.36
CA ILE A 196 -1.41 7.97 5.91
C ILE A 196 0.01 7.79 6.44
N ASP A 197 0.12 7.63 7.75
CA ASP A 197 1.38 7.44 8.44
C ASP A 197 2.04 6.13 8.00
N ALA A 198 3.37 6.17 7.86
CA ALA A 198 4.13 4.94 7.74
C ALA A 198 4.16 4.22 9.09
N GLU A 199 3.90 2.92 9.05
CA GLU A 199 3.85 2.06 10.24
C GLU A 199 5.01 1.06 10.18
N GLN A 200 4.90 -0.08 10.89
CA GLN A 200 5.94 -1.10 10.83
C GLN A 200 6.12 -1.64 9.42
N THR A 201 7.37 -1.97 9.05
CA THR A 201 7.78 -2.35 7.69
C THR A 201 6.97 -3.53 7.12
N TYR A 202 6.46 -4.44 7.97
CA TYR A 202 5.66 -5.59 7.53
C TYR A 202 4.20 -5.24 7.19
N PHE A 203 3.68 -4.09 7.63
CA PHE A 203 2.38 -3.56 7.18
C PHE A 203 2.53 -2.60 5.99
N GLN A 204 3.72 -2.02 5.82
CA GLN A 204 3.94 -0.92 4.88
C GLN A 204 3.57 -1.24 3.42
N PRO A 205 3.81 -2.46 2.86
CA PRO A 205 3.38 -2.76 1.50
C PRO A 205 1.87 -2.61 1.29
N ALA A 206 1.05 -3.10 2.22
CA ALA A 206 -0.40 -2.94 2.17
C ALA A 206 -0.82 -1.48 2.37
N ILE A 207 -0.25 -0.80 3.37
CA ILE A 207 -0.56 0.61 3.66
C ILE A 207 -0.25 1.48 2.44
N SER A 208 0.94 1.36 1.87
CA SER A 208 1.35 2.12 0.69
C SER A 208 0.42 1.83 -0.50
N ARG A 209 0.11 0.55 -0.78
CA ARG A 209 -0.79 0.19 -1.89
C ARG A 209 -2.18 0.78 -1.72
N ILE A 210 -2.80 0.61 -0.55
CA ILE A 210 -4.12 1.18 -0.24
C ILE A 210 -4.08 2.70 -0.38
N THR A 211 -3.03 3.35 0.09
CA THR A 211 -2.89 4.81 0.04
C THR A 211 -2.79 5.31 -1.41
N VAL A 212 -2.01 4.65 -2.28
CA VAL A 212 -1.90 5.00 -3.70
C VAL A 212 -3.23 4.79 -4.43
N GLU A 213 -3.98 3.73 -4.12
CA GLU A 213 -5.34 3.56 -4.67
C GLU A 213 -6.29 4.68 -4.21
N MET A 214 -6.20 5.11 -2.94
CA MET A 214 -6.96 6.26 -2.45
C MET A 214 -6.58 7.56 -3.17
N MET A 215 -5.29 7.78 -3.49
CA MET A 215 -4.88 8.91 -4.35
C MET A 215 -5.49 8.79 -5.74
N GLY A 216 -5.44 7.59 -6.34
CA GLY A 216 -6.06 7.31 -7.63
C GLY A 216 -7.54 7.68 -7.65
N LYS A 217 -8.26 7.47 -6.54
CA LYS A 217 -9.69 7.79 -6.40
C LYS A 217 -9.95 9.28 -6.12
N TYR A 218 -9.23 9.89 -5.18
CA TYR A 218 -9.58 11.22 -4.62
C TYR A 218 -8.69 12.38 -5.09
N ASN A 219 -7.44 12.13 -5.49
CA ASN A 219 -6.51 13.18 -5.89
C ASN A 219 -6.71 13.58 -7.37
N LYS A 220 -7.91 14.02 -7.75
CA LYS A 220 -8.26 14.36 -9.13
C LYS A 220 -7.95 15.79 -9.54
N ASP A 221 -8.23 16.75 -8.66
CA ASP A 221 -8.00 18.18 -8.92
C ASP A 221 -6.77 18.70 -8.16
N LYS A 222 -6.44 18.07 -7.03
CA LYS A 222 -5.24 18.36 -6.22
C LYS A 222 -4.89 17.18 -5.33
N ALA A 223 -3.69 17.22 -4.74
CA ALA A 223 -3.28 16.23 -3.73
C ALA A 223 -4.01 16.47 -2.40
N ILE A 224 -4.94 15.58 -2.06
CA ILE A 224 -5.64 15.51 -0.76
C ILE A 224 -5.04 14.41 0.10
N VAL A 225 -4.82 13.22 -0.48
CA VAL A 225 -4.24 12.05 0.18
C VAL A 225 -2.73 12.03 -0.03
N PHE A 226 -1.99 11.83 1.06
CA PHE A 226 -0.53 11.74 1.08
C PHE A 226 -0.08 10.39 1.64
N ASN A 227 0.89 9.76 0.97
CA ASN A 227 1.57 8.57 1.46
C ASN A 227 2.89 8.94 2.16
N THR A 228 3.26 8.22 3.21
CA THR A 228 4.51 8.43 3.93
C THR A 228 5.55 7.40 3.50
N TYR A 229 6.65 7.87 2.91
CA TYR A 229 7.77 7.02 2.48
C TYR A 229 8.94 7.11 3.46
N GLN A 230 9.41 5.95 3.89
CA GLN A 230 10.49 5.81 4.85
C GLN A 230 11.85 5.67 4.14
N CYS A 231 12.61 6.76 4.03
CA CYS A 231 13.85 6.84 3.25
C CYS A 231 15.03 6.03 3.83
N TYR A 232 14.96 5.56 5.07
CA TYR A 232 15.93 4.60 5.61
C TYR A 232 15.80 3.21 4.99
N LEU A 233 14.78 2.93 4.17
CA LEU A 233 14.65 1.66 3.47
C LEU A 233 15.38 1.75 2.10
N LYS A 234 16.14 0.71 1.74
CA LYS A 234 16.87 0.65 0.46
C LYS A 234 15.95 0.82 -0.76
N GLU A 235 14.72 0.33 -0.63
CA GLU A 235 13.72 0.35 -1.69
C GLU A 235 12.95 1.68 -1.79
N ALA A 236 13.11 2.61 -0.85
CA ALA A 236 12.26 3.82 -0.78
C ALA A 236 12.28 4.66 -2.06
N LEU A 237 13.46 4.85 -2.66
CA LEU A 237 13.57 5.55 -3.94
C LEU A 237 12.77 4.84 -5.04
N ASN A 238 12.91 3.51 -5.13
CA ASN A 238 12.22 2.71 -6.13
C ASN A 238 10.70 2.74 -5.97
N GLU A 239 10.21 2.69 -4.72
CA GLU A 239 8.78 2.80 -4.41
C GLU A 239 8.23 4.18 -4.80
N VAL A 240 8.89 5.27 -4.38
CA VAL A 240 8.45 6.64 -4.72
C VAL A 240 8.44 6.85 -6.23
N SER A 241 9.50 6.46 -6.94
CA SER A 241 9.58 6.59 -8.40
C SER A 241 8.50 5.77 -9.10
N THR A 242 8.22 4.56 -8.62
CA THR A 242 7.15 3.72 -9.17
C THR A 242 5.78 4.37 -9.00
N ASP A 243 5.47 4.83 -7.78
CA ASP A 243 4.16 5.39 -7.46
C ASP A 243 3.94 6.74 -8.17
N LEU A 244 4.99 7.53 -8.38
CA LEU A 244 4.95 8.74 -9.19
C LEU A 244 4.67 8.44 -10.67
N GLU A 245 5.33 7.43 -11.25
CA GLU A 245 5.06 7.01 -12.62
C GLU A 245 3.63 6.47 -12.76
N GLN A 246 3.13 5.74 -11.75
CA GLN A 246 1.73 5.32 -11.71
C GLN A 246 0.79 6.53 -11.71
N ALA A 247 1.07 7.54 -10.87
CA ALA A 247 0.27 8.76 -10.79
C ALA A 247 0.18 9.50 -12.13
N LYS A 248 1.32 9.59 -12.83
CA LYS A 248 1.39 10.17 -14.18
C LYS A 248 0.56 9.38 -15.19
N ARG A 249 0.70 8.06 -15.20
CA ARG A 249 -0.01 7.17 -16.15
C ARG A 249 -1.52 7.10 -15.92
N GLN A 250 -1.95 7.16 -14.66
CA GLN A 250 -3.36 7.06 -14.27
C GLN A 250 -4.01 8.43 -14.02
N ASN A 251 -3.29 9.52 -14.33
CA ASN A 251 -3.76 10.90 -14.24
C ASN A 251 -4.37 11.26 -12.87
N PHE A 252 -3.57 11.18 -11.82
CA PHE A 252 -3.92 11.69 -10.49
C PHE A 252 -2.75 12.45 -9.86
N TYR A 253 -3.05 13.37 -8.94
CA TYR A 253 -2.03 14.16 -8.24
C TYR A 253 -1.32 13.30 -7.18
N PHE A 254 0.00 13.20 -7.29
CA PHE A 254 0.82 12.45 -6.34
C PHE A 254 1.07 13.26 -5.06
N GLY A 255 0.70 12.71 -3.90
CA GLY A 255 0.97 13.30 -2.59
C GLY A 255 1.97 12.47 -1.80
N CYS A 256 3.13 13.01 -1.42
CA CYS A 256 4.11 12.27 -0.63
C CYS A 256 4.67 13.06 0.55
N LYS A 257 4.94 12.35 1.65
CA LYS A 257 5.78 12.80 2.75
C LYS A 257 7.00 11.89 2.83
N LEU A 258 8.17 12.49 2.73
CA LEU A 258 9.44 11.79 2.89
C LEU A 258 9.91 11.93 4.34
N VAL A 259 10.17 10.80 5.00
CA VAL A 259 10.72 10.78 6.36
C VAL A 259 12.00 9.95 6.39
N ARG A 260 12.90 10.24 7.35
CA ARG A 260 14.03 9.33 7.59
C ARG A 260 13.51 7.93 7.94
N GLY A 261 12.56 7.85 8.87
CA GLY A 261 11.95 6.62 9.37
C GLY A 261 11.96 6.60 10.90
N ALA A 262 10.88 6.12 11.52
CA ALA A 262 10.74 6.06 12.98
C ALA A 262 11.19 4.72 13.60
N TYR A 263 11.57 3.75 12.77
CA TYR A 263 11.87 2.37 13.17
C TYR A 263 13.31 1.94 12.86
N MET A 264 14.24 2.90 12.76
CA MET A 264 15.66 2.58 12.46
C MET A 264 16.29 1.65 13.51
N GLU A 265 15.88 1.72 14.78
CA GLU A 265 16.37 0.81 15.84
C GLU A 265 15.88 -0.64 15.69
N GLN A 266 14.84 -0.87 14.89
CA GLN A 266 14.30 -2.20 14.61
C GLN A 266 14.87 -2.81 13.33
N VAL A 267 15.79 -2.11 12.66
CA VAL A 267 16.38 -2.50 11.37
C VAL A 267 17.91 -2.30 11.42
N ASP A 268 18.67 -3.09 10.66
CA ASP A 268 20.15 -3.07 10.67
C ASP A 268 20.72 -1.65 10.43
N PRO A 269 21.69 -1.16 11.25
CA PRO A 269 22.26 0.19 11.18
C PRO A 269 22.94 0.57 9.86
N LYS A 270 23.14 -0.35 8.91
CA LYS A 270 23.81 -0.10 7.62
C LYS A 270 22.99 0.68 6.57
N ILE A 271 21.77 1.13 6.85
CA ILE A 271 20.84 1.65 5.81
C ILE A 271 20.66 3.20 5.82
N ALA A 272 21.27 3.92 6.74
CA ALA A 272 20.89 5.31 7.07
C ALA A 272 21.29 6.45 6.09
N THR A 273 21.85 6.18 4.90
CA THR A 273 22.42 7.24 4.05
C THR A 273 21.77 7.33 2.66
N LYS A 274 20.60 7.97 2.52
CA LYS A 274 20.06 8.50 1.23
C LYS A 274 18.74 9.28 1.44
N ILE A 275 18.82 10.57 1.76
CA ILE A 275 17.64 11.46 1.82
C ILE A 275 17.75 12.63 0.82
N VAL A 276 18.97 13.08 0.48
CA VAL A 276 19.18 14.30 -0.31
C VAL A 276 18.94 14.12 -1.81
N ARG A 277 19.19 12.92 -2.37
CA ARG A 277 19.07 12.68 -3.82
C ARG A 277 17.63 12.61 -4.33
N ILE A 278 16.69 12.24 -3.45
CA ILE A 278 15.26 12.12 -3.77
C ILE A 278 14.79 13.53 -4.12
N ALA A 279 14.81 14.50 -3.20
CA ALA A 279 14.30 15.86 -3.43
C ALA A 279 14.85 16.60 -4.68
N SER A 280 16.12 16.40 -5.04
CA SER A 280 16.72 17.03 -6.23
C SER A 280 16.22 16.47 -7.57
N GLU A 281 15.77 15.20 -7.59
CA GLU A 281 15.17 14.58 -8.77
C GLU A 281 13.66 14.94 -8.93
N PHE A 282 13.01 15.49 -7.89
CA PHE A 282 11.59 15.93 -7.92
C PHE A 282 11.38 17.42 -8.27
N ALA A 283 12.45 18.20 -8.49
CA ALA A 283 12.31 19.53 -9.06
C ALA A 283 11.90 19.39 -10.54
N MET A 284 10.60 19.37 -10.80
CA MET A 284 10.03 19.45 -12.14
C MET A 284 10.69 20.62 -12.89
N PRO A 285 11.32 20.40 -14.06
CA PRO A 285 11.57 21.49 -14.99
C PRO A 285 10.22 21.88 -15.59
N ASN A 286 9.70 23.03 -15.17
CA ASN A 286 8.62 23.81 -15.77
C ASN A 286 7.21 23.15 -15.80
N LEU A 287 6.39 23.57 -14.82
CA LEU A 287 4.98 23.90 -15.07
C LEU A 287 4.91 25.24 -15.82
#